data_AF-A0A7K2P3Q0-F1
#
_entry.id   AF-A0A7K2P3Q0-F1
#
_cell.length_a   1.000
_cell.length_b   1.000
_cell.length_c   1.000
_cell.angle_alpha   90.00
_cell.angle_beta   90.00
_cell.angle_gamma   90.00
#
_symmetry.space_group_name_H-M   'P 1'
#
loop_
_entity.id
_entity.type
_entity.pdbx_description
1 polymer ?
#
loop_
_entity_poly.entity_id
_entity_poly.type
_entity_poly.pdbx_seq_one_letter_code
_entity_poly.pdbx_strand_id
1 'polypeptide(L)'
;ALDRLDGAGLRTLHSIPLPGGDRVHHLLIGPGGLFALHVLPARGQRVRISDPLVALGRRTPRPLLDRVRADADRASYALTAEVRPVLVLVGAAHVTVTAPPRSVRVLTDRELPDLARTGGVLKPADVEAL
;
A
#
# COMPACT_ATOMS: atom_id res chain seq x y z
N ALA A 1 -8.01 -10.99 -7.42
CA ALA A 1 -8.25 -9.52 -7.48
C ALA A 1 -6.96 -8.77 -7.80
N LEU A 2 -5.85 -9.16 -7.16
CA LEU A 2 -4.50 -8.75 -7.55
C LEU A 2 -4.03 -9.43 -8.85
N ASP A 3 -4.47 -10.66 -9.11
CA ASP A 3 -4.14 -11.42 -10.33
C ASP A 3 -4.68 -10.76 -11.62
N ARG A 4 -5.67 -9.86 -11.48
CA ARG A 4 -6.19 -9.07 -12.61
C ARG A 4 -5.27 -7.91 -13.01
N LEU A 5 -4.21 -7.65 -12.25
CA LEU A 5 -3.26 -6.57 -12.52
C LEU A 5 -2.23 -6.95 -13.60
N ASP A 6 -2.09 -8.24 -13.93
CA ASP A 6 -1.18 -8.72 -14.98
C ASP A 6 -1.49 -8.05 -16.34
N GLY A 7 -2.76 -7.82 -16.64
CA GLY A 7 -3.20 -7.12 -17.86
C GLY A 7 -2.86 -5.63 -17.90
N ALA A 8 -2.45 -5.04 -16.77
CA ALA A 8 -1.98 -3.66 -16.67
C ALA A 8 -0.44 -3.55 -16.66
N GLY A 9 0.30 -4.65 -16.88
CA GLY A 9 1.76 -4.65 -16.83
C GLY A 9 2.33 -4.67 -15.40
N LEU A 10 1.50 -5.02 -14.40
CA LEU A 10 1.91 -5.27 -13.02
C LEU A 10 1.90 -6.77 -12.78
N ARG A 11 3.05 -7.35 -12.45
CA ARG A 11 3.17 -8.74 -11.99
C ARG A 11 3.06 -8.79 -10.47
N THR A 12 2.16 -9.63 -9.95
CA THR A 12 2.03 -9.86 -8.50
C THR A 12 2.82 -11.11 -8.09
N LEU A 13 3.64 -10.99 -7.05
CA LEU A 13 4.21 -12.11 -6.32
C LEU A 13 3.54 -12.23 -4.96
N HIS A 14 3.19 -13.46 -4.59
CA HIS A 14 2.49 -13.75 -3.34
C HIS A 14 3.46 -14.35 -2.33
N SER A 15 3.29 -13.95 -1.07
CA SER A 15 3.91 -14.63 0.07
C SER A 15 5.43 -14.78 -0.07
N ILE A 16 6.12 -13.67 -0.33
CA ILE A 16 7.58 -13.66 -0.45
C ILE A 16 8.21 -13.83 0.93
N PRO A 17 8.93 -14.94 1.18
CA PRO A 17 9.66 -15.11 2.43
C PRO A 17 10.78 -14.07 2.50
N LEU A 18 10.95 -13.49 3.68
CA LEU A 18 12.03 -12.57 4.00
C LEU A 18 13.00 -13.26 4.97
N PRO A 19 14.28 -12.85 4.98
CA PRO A 19 15.24 -13.29 6.00
C PRO A 19 14.67 -13.08 7.41
N GLY A 20 14.90 -14.05 8.30
CA GLY A 20 14.36 -14.02 9.67
C GLY A 20 12.94 -14.61 9.82
N GLY A 21 12.39 -15.24 8.78
CA GLY A 21 11.11 -15.95 8.84
C GLY A 21 9.88 -15.07 8.64
N ASP A 22 10.08 -13.79 8.29
CA ASP A 22 8.98 -12.88 7.97
C ASP A 22 8.50 -13.07 6.52
N ARG A 23 7.40 -12.41 6.15
CA ARG A 23 6.80 -12.56 4.84
C ARG A 23 6.10 -11.28 4.38
N VAL A 24 6.41 -10.86 3.16
CA VAL A 24 5.57 -9.89 2.44
C VAL A 24 4.40 -10.63 1.79
N HIS A 25 3.18 -10.29 2.16
CA HIS A 25 1.99 -10.95 1.64
C HIS A 25 1.84 -10.76 0.13
N HIS A 26 2.12 -9.55 -0.37
CA HIS A 26 2.01 -9.21 -1.78
C HIS A 26 3.12 -8.23 -2.21
N LEU A 27 3.87 -8.59 -3.24
CA LEU A 27 4.85 -7.73 -3.89
C LEU A 27 4.40 -7.49 -5.33
N LEU A 28 4.28 -6.23 -5.74
CA LEU A 28 3.97 -5.85 -7.11
C LEU A 28 5.23 -5.38 -7.82
N ILE A 29 5.41 -5.85 -9.06
CA ILE A 29 6.49 -5.49 -9.95
C ILE A 29 5.88 -4.89 -11.21
N GLY A 30 6.24 -3.66 -11.56
CA GLY A 30 5.88 -3.12 -12.87
C GLY A 30 6.61 -1.83 -13.17
N PRO A 31 6.18 -1.08 -14.20
CA PRO A 31 6.95 0.03 -14.75
C PRO A 31 7.15 1.18 -13.75
N GLY A 32 6.28 1.29 -12.74
CA GLY A 32 6.49 2.22 -11.64
C GLY A 32 7.64 1.85 -10.70
N GLY A 33 8.01 0.56 -10.58
CA GLY A 33 9.00 0.02 -9.62
C GLY A 33 8.46 -1.17 -8.81
N LEU A 34 9.10 -1.47 -7.68
CA LEU A 34 8.67 -2.51 -6.73
C LEU A 34 7.80 -1.92 -5.61
N PHE A 35 6.75 -2.65 -5.22
CA PHE A 35 5.83 -2.23 -4.17
C PHE A 35 5.48 -3.36 -3.21
N ALA A 36 5.67 -3.17 -1.90
CA ALA A 36 5.19 -4.08 -0.87
C ALA A 36 3.80 -3.65 -0.42
N LEU A 37 2.81 -4.51 -0.63
CA LEU A 37 1.41 -4.21 -0.36
C LEU A 37 0.98 -4.83 0.97
N HIS A 38 0.42 -4.00 1.84
CA HIS A 38 -0.37 -4.41 2.97
C HIS A 38 -1.86 -4.22 2.65
N VAL A 39 -2.64 -5.29 2.64
CA VAL A 39 -4.09 -5.22 2.37
C VAL A 39 -4.86 -5.15 3.68
N LEU A 40 -5.63 -4.07 3.87
CA LEU A 40 -6.51 -3.87 5.01
C LEU A 40 -7.98 -3.95 4.59
N PRO A 41 -8.70 -5.04 4.93
CA PRO A 41 -10.13 -5.14 4.70
C PRO A 41 -10.91 -4.20 5.63
N ALA A 42 -11.47 -3.11 5.08
CA ALA A 42 -12.24 -2.14 5.85
C ALA A 42 -13.70 -2.56 6.05
N ARG A 43 -14.25 -3.44 5.20
CA ARG A 43 -15.60 -4.04 5.33
C ARG A 43 -16.72 -3.01 5.52
N GLY A 44 -16.75 -1.98 4.67
CA GLY A 44 -17.73 -0.90 4.71
C GLY A 44 -17.53 0.10 5.85
N GLN A 45 -16.43 0.02 6.60
CA GLN A 45 -16.15 0.96 7.68
C GLN A 45 -15.44 2.22 7.16
N ARG A 46 -15.60 3.32 7.90
CA ARG A 46 -14.77 4.52 7.75
C ARG A 46 -13.34 4.20 8.19
N VAL A 47 -12.35 4.70 7.46
CA VAL A 47 -10.93 4.57 7.79
C VAL A 47 -10.39 5.96 8.10
N ARG A 48 -9.71 6.11 9.24
CA ARG A 48 -8.96 7.33 9.57
C ARG A 48 -7.47 7.02 9.65
N ILE A 49 -6.66 7.82 8.98
CA ILE A 49 -5.20 7.72 8.95
C ILE A 49 -4.62 8.97 9.58
N SER A 50 -3.86 8.76 10.65
CA SER A 50 -3.14 9.78 11.40
C SER A 50 -1.79 9.19 11.75
N ASP A 51 -0.84 9.31 10.82
CA ASP A 51 0.47 8.64 10.84
C ASP A 51 1.12 8.64 12.24
N PRO A 52 1.47 7.46 12.80
CA PRO A 52 1.46 6.12 12.17
C PRO A 52 0.16 5.32 12.32
N LEU A 53 -0.87 5.93 12.91
CA LEU A 53 -2.09 5.27 13.31
C LEU A 53 -3.09 5.12 12.16
N VAL A 54 -3.71 3.95 12.10
CA VAL A 54 -4.88 3.66 11.26
C VAL A 54 -6.01 3.18 12.14
N ALA A 55 -7.19 3.78 12.00
CA ALA A 55 -8.40 3.43 12.72
C ALA A 55 -9.48 2.94 11.74
N LEU A 56 -10.17 1.86 12.10
CA LEU A 56 -11.33 1.33 11.36
C LEU A 56 -12.59 1.53 12.19
N GLY A 57 -13.51 2.36 11.72
CA GLY A 57 -14.75 2.68 12.41
C GLY A 57 -14.49 3.22 13.81
N ARG A 58 -15.06 2.56 14.82
CA ARG A 58 -14.90 2.90 16.25
C ARG A 58 -13.82 2.08 16.96
N ARG A 59 -13.03 1.29 16.21
CA ARG A 59 -11.96 0.46 16.81
C ARG A 59 -10.79 1.32 17.26
N THR A 60 -10.08 0.85 18.28
CA THR A 60 -8.83 1.46 18.74
C THR A 60 -7.84 1.61 17.58
N PRO A 61 -7.31 2.82 17.34
CA PRO A 61 -6.29 3.03 16.31
C PRO A 61 -5.05 2.16 16.57
N ARG A 62 -4.42 1.69 15.49
CA ARG A 62 -3.20 0.85 15.57
C ARG A 62 -2.09 1.48 14.73
N PRO A 63 -0.81 1.36 15.14
CA PRO A 63 0.33 1.89 14.38
C PRO A 63 0.63 1.02 13.15
N LEU A 64 -0.35 0.91 12.25
CA LEU A 64 -0.27 0.01 11.11
C LEU A 64 0.80 0.47 10.12
N LEU A 65 0.98 1.78 9.96
CA LEU A 65 1.93 2.31 8.97
C LEU A 65 3.38 1.97 9.30
N ASP A 66 3.72 1.79 10.57
CA ASP A 66 5.06 1.33 10.97
C ASP A 66 5.32 -0.10 10.50
N ARG A 67 4.31 -0.97 10.57
CA ARG A 67 4.41 -2.32 10.00
C ARG A 67 4.55 -2.28 8.49
N VAL A 68 3.76 -1.46 7.79
CA VAL A 68 3.83 -1.37 6.32
C VAL A 68 5.23 -0.91 5.88
N ARG A 69 5.83 0.05 6.58
CA ARG A 69 7.22 0.49 6.34
C ARG A 69 8.22 -0.64 6.58
N ALA A 70 8.14 -1.30 7.74
CA ALA A 70 9.05 -2.40 8.08
C ALA A 70 8.99 -3.56 7.07
N ASP A 71 7.80 -3.88 6.55
CA ASP A 71 7.65 -4.90 5.50
C ASP A 71 8.38 -4.50 4.21
N ALA A 72 8.27 -3.23 3.80
CA ALA A 72 8.95 -2.70 2.62
C ALA A 72 10.48 -2.59 2.81
N ASP A 73 10.94 -2.17 3.98
CA ASP A 73 12.38 -2.08 4.30
C ASP A 73 13.04 -3.47 4.25
N ARG A 74 12.37 -4.48 4.80
CA ARG A 74 12.84 -5.86 4.75
C ARG A 74 12.82 -6.45 3.35
N ALA A 75 11.79 -6.15 2.57
CA ALA A 75 11.74 -6.52 1.16
C ALA A 75 12.88 -5.86 0.37
N SER A 76 13.15 -4.58 0.65
CA SER A 76 14.22 -3.84 0.00
C SER A 76 15.58 -4.45 0.30
N TYR A 77 15.82 -4.79 1.57
CA TYR A 77 17.03 -5.48 2.00
C TYR A 77 17.17 -6.85 1.30
N ALA A 78 16.12 -7.67 1.30
CA ALA A 78 16.15 -9.02 0.72
C ALA A 78 16.34 -9.02 -0.81
N LEU A 79 15.78 -8.04 -1.51
CA LEU A 79 15.84 -7.94 -2.97
C LEU A 79 17.00 -7.07 -3.47
N THR A 80 17.74 -6.43 -2.57
CA THR A 80 18.79 -5.44 -2.90
C THR A 80 18.30 -4.35 -3.86
N ALA A 81 17.04 -3.95 -3.73
CA ALA A 81 16.36 -3.00 -4.60
C ALA A 81 15.34 -2.18 -3.80
N GLU A 82 15.07 -0.94 -4.20
CA GLU A 82 14.06 -0.12 -3.52
C GLU A 82 12.65 -0.72 -3.67
N VAL A 83 12.01 -1.03 -2.55
CA VAL A 83 10.61 -1.47 -2.48
C VAL A 83 9.81 -0.43 -1.72
N ARG A 84 8.79 0.15 -2.36
CA ARG A 84 7.98 1.20 -1.74
C ARG A 84 6.78 0.62 -0.97
N PRO A 85 6.49 1.10 0.25
CA PRO A 85 5.36 0.61 1.05
C PRO A 85 4.02 1.15 0.54
N VAL A 86 3.04 0.26 0.40
CA VAL A 86 1.68 0.59 -0.01
C VAL A 86 0.66 -0.04 0.94
N LEU A 87 -0.21 0.78 1.53
CA LEU A 87 -1.40 0.32 2.25
C LEU A 87 -2.60 0.34 1.29
N VAL A 88 -3.23 -0.82 1.07
CA VAL A 88 -4.44 -0.95 0.25
C VAL A 88 -5.67 -1.14 1.13
N LEU A 89 -6.60 -0.21 1.08
CA LEU A 89 -7.86 -0.22 1.81
C LEU A 89 -8.95 -0.85 0.94
N VAL A 90 -9.40 -2.05 1.30
CA VAL A 90 -10.41 -2.77 0.53
C VAL A 90 -11.79 -2.55 1.12
N GLY A 91 -12.71 -2.00 0.31
CA GLY A 91 -14.10 -1.79 0.70
C GLY A 91 -14.26 -0.78 1.83
N ALA A 92 -13.44 0.27 1.86
CA ALA A 92 -13.64 1.39 2.77
C ALA A 92 -14.89 2.19 2.37
N ALA A 93 -15.74 2.58 3.32
CA ALA A 93 -16.87 3.46 3.03
C ALA A 93 -16.45 4.93 2.88
N HIS A 94 -15.41 5.33 3.61
CA HIS A 94 -14.82 6.67 3.56
C HIS A 94 -13.40 6.59 4.09
N VAL A 95 -12.47 7.34 3.49
CA VAL A 95 -11.09 7.45 3.97
C VAL A 95 -10.83 8.89 4.37
N THR A 96 -10.35 9.11 5.59
CA THR A 96 -9.92 10.42 6.07
C THR A 96 -8.44 10.35 6.41
N VAL A 97 -7.64 11.18 5.76
CA VAL A 97 -6.20 11.30 6.01
C VAL A 97 -5.98 12.65 6.69
N THR A 98 -5.51 12.65 7.95
CA THR A 98 -5.33 13.90 8.69
C THR A 98 -4.08 14.66 8.27
N ALA A 99 -3.06 13.94 7.78
CA ALA A 99 -1.86 14.48 7.17
C ALA A 99 -1.27 13.43 6.22
N PRO A 100 -0.57 13.83 5.13
CA PRO A 100 0.09 12.89 4.22
C PRO A 100 1.00 11.91 4.99
N PRO A 101 0.79 10.59 4.86
CA PRO A 101 1.63 9.61 5.52
C PRO A 101 3.07 9.66 5.02
N ARG A 102 4.03 9.59 5.94
CA ARG A 102 5.45 9.58 5.59
C ARG A 102 5.79 8.29 4.86
N SER A 103 6.29 8.41 3.64
CA SER A 103 6.83 7.32 2.81
C SER A 103 5.86 6.21 2.41
N VAL A 104 4.64 6.16 2.94
CA VAL A 104 3.63 5.13 2.65
C VAL A 104 2.58 5.68 1.69
N ARG A 105 2.39 5.00 0.56
CA ARG A 105 1.27 5.30 -0.34
C ARG A 105 0.02 4.60 0.19
N VAL A 106 -1.08 5.33 0.34
CA VAL A 106 -2.37 4.75 0.71
C VAL A 106 -3.25 4.75 -0.54
N LEU A 107 -3.80 3.59 -0.87
CA LEU A 107 -4.70 3.41 -2.02
C LEU A 107 -5.94 2.65 -1.57
N THR A 108 -7.05 2.87 -2.25
CA THR A 108 -8.22 2.00 -2.23
C THR A 108 -8.05 0.88 -3.27
N ASP A 109 -8.89 -0.15 -3.20
CA ASP A 109 -8.92 -1.22 -4.21
C ASP A 109 -9.21 -0.72 -5.63
N ARG A 110 -9.88 0.44 -5.77
CA ARG A 110 -10.18 1.07 -7.05
C ARG A 110 -9.00 1.83 -7.65
N GLU A 111 -8.13 2.38 -6.80
CA GLU A 111 -6.94 3.15 -7.21
C GLU A 111 -5.72 2.24 -7.43
N LEU A 112 -5.81 0.98 -7.03
CA LEU A 112 -4.68 0.04 -7.13
C LEU A 112 -4.13 -0.13 -8.56
N PRO A 113 -4.95 -0.19 -9.64
CA PRO A 113 -4.44 -0.23 -11.01
C PRO A 113 -3.56 0.96 -11.40
N ASP A 114 -3.64 2.08 -10.69
CA ASP A 114 -2.90 3.31 -11.01
C ASP A 114 -1.40 3.16 -10.72
N LEU A 115 -1.01 2.17 -9.91
CA LEU A 115 0.39 1.78 -9.73
C LEU A 115 1.04 1.38 -11.07
N ALA A 116 0.27 0.81 -11.99
CA ALA A 116 0.75 0.47 -13.34
C ALA A 116 1.06 1.71 -14.17
N ARG A 117 0.24 2.77 -14.02
CA ARG A 117 0.37 4.00 -14.78
C ARG A 117 1.49 4.91 -14.27
N THR A 118 1.94 4.70 -13.03
CA THR A 118 3.00 5.52 -12.40
C THR A 118 4.40 5.29 -13.02
N GLY A 119 4.53 4.42 -14.04
CA GLY A 119 5.76 4.26 -14.83
C GLY A 119 6.21 5.52 -15.59
N GLY A 120 5.33 6.53 -15.65
CA GLY A 120 5.70 7.92 -15.88
C GLY A 120 4.64 8.81 -15.25
N VAL A 121 5.03 9.81 -14.46
CA VAL A 121 4.19 10.94 -14.01
C VAL A 121 3.41 10.77 -12.68
N LEU A 122 3.89 11.55 -11.71
CA LEU A 122 3.22 12.29 -10.63
C LEU A 122 2.78 11.66 -9.29
N LYS A 123 3.07 12.48 -8.27
CA LYS A 123 2.72 12.41 -6.85
C LYS A 123 1.20 12.65 -6.69
N PRO A 124 0.51 11.89 -5.83
CA PRO A 124 -0.91 12.12 -5.51
C PRO A 124 -1.22 13.37 -4.67
N ALA A 125 -0.24 14.25 -4.41
CA ALA A 125 -0.48 15.47 -3.62
C ALA A 125 -1.18 16.59 -4.43
N ASP A 126 -1.30 16.46 -5.75
CA ASP A 126 -1.82 17.53 -6.63
C ASP A 126 -3.27 17.33 -7.10
N VAL A 127 -4.11 16.52 -6.43
CA VAL A 127 -5.48 16.23 -6.93
C VAL A 127 -6.63 16.83 -6.09
N GLU A 128 -6.40 17.52 -4.98
CA GLU A 128 -7.53 18.21 -4.27
C GLU A 128 -7.20 19.65 -3.84
N ALA A 129 -7.05 20.52 -4.84
CA ALA A 129 -7.30 21.97 -4.71
C ALA A 129 -7.69 22.57 -6.09
N LEU A 130 -8.92 22.29 -6.53
CA LEU A 130 -9.68 23.06 -7.52
C LEU A 130 -11.18 22.83 -7.29
#